data_AF-A0A5C6UTI6-F1
#
_entry.id   AF-A0A5C6UTI6-F1
#
_cell.length_a   1.000
_cell.length_b   1.000
_cell.length_c   1.000
_cell.angle_alpha   90.00
_cell.angle_beta   90.00
_cell.angle_gamma   90.00
#
_symmetry.space_group_name_H-M   'P 1'
#
loop_
_entity.id
_entity.type
_entity.pdbx_description
1 polymer ?
#
loop_
_entity_poly.entity_id
_entity_poly.type
_entity_poly.pdbx_seq_one_letter_code
_entity_poly.pdbx_strand_id
1 'polypeptide(L)'
;MRASSTRRRHPLGPRYTLPSLALALTMGLAACDSAEKSAPENTSAAQEAPAENNAERPDPTTEVIRGEGVTLTLGEVEKAVDRLRIFAPRNDDGSFAEPDERWFRTPQAQSSLVNNLLHFEVMRLAAEEWDLSIAPEDRLKLVREQEQLSPFLPLFEESAESATLRQHLNEAGLSEDDVRHLVDDMVYGEKVHQQLVERFDDDALWAIYEAANDTATLVVVRGTNTPTSREIDEAVVAMADDIEAYYRDNPQRYMRPETARLTVLRPKGGDKPEAVREAALRLKAGEDAEAIAAGLGLELRPEAFLIKPENPAIFEEDAEDIGFEMSGPRGQYAYKVLERMPPEPLELNRPLRREIASHLMRTRGVVDSARRRLEPALGIMEKFPTDKALSDAQIETMVTELENAGFEAVRSEPFSLRGQGIVPGVGLAEEVVAATASLTLKSPTVDAPVKSRDDVYVFRMVDRRSADRADFEAEREAFRESFMARNARRFSQEFVHKTREDRNITVDLEPVRQRYPLMSKEEQAAFMAEQNAAPQPADAPSNEPAPQDGSEATAQPSPTSER
;
A
#
# COMPACT_ATOMS: atom_id res chain seq x y z
N MET A 1 41.76 -54.22 -41.82
CA MET A 1 42.72 -53.40 -41.04
C MET A 1 41.95 -52.25 -40.40
N ARG A 2 41.99 -52.14 -39.05
CA ARG A 2 41.86 -50.94 -38.17
C ARG A 2 40.73 -49.91 -38.46
N ALA A 3 39.95 -49.36 -37.53
CA ALA A 3 39.97 -49.34 -36.07
C ALA A 3 38.58 -48.95 -35.52
N SER A 4 38.36 -49.37 -34.27
CA SER A 4 37.18 -49.14 -33.43
C SER A 4 37.10 -47.71 -32.88
N SER A 5 35.88 -47.18 -32.75
CA SER A 5 35.55 -46.01 -31.92
C SER A 5 34.37 -46.37 -31.01
N THR A 6 34.65 -46.41 -29.71
CA THR A 6 33.74 -46.73 -28.61
C THR A 6 32.95 -45.49 -28.19
N ARG A 7 31.63 -45.49 -28.41
CA ARG A 7 30.70 -44.54 -27.77
C ARG A 7 30.38 -45.03 -26.36
N ARG A 8 30.84 -44.32 -25.33
CA ARG A 8 30.28 -44.41 -23.96
C ARG A 8 28.99 -43.58 -23.90
N ARG A 9 27.89 -44.21 -23.49
CA ARG A 9 26.66 -43.55 -23.06
C ARG A 9 26.81 -43.16 -21.59
N HIS A 10 26.60 -41.89 -21.25
CA HIS A 10 26.30 -41.46 -19.88
C HIS A 10 24.78 -41.53 -19.65
N PRO A 11 24.31 -41.93 -18.46
CA PRO A 11 22.89 -41.97 -18.13
C PRO A 11 22.36 -40.56 -17.87
N LEU A 12 21.19 -40.26 -18.44
CA LEU A 12 20.38 -39.09 -18.14
C LEU A 12 19.83 -39.25 -16.71
N GLY A 13 20.27 -38.39 -15.79
CA GLY A 13 19.57 -38.16 -14.53
C GLY A 13 18.41 -37.17 -14.72
N PRO A 14 17.37 -37.22 -13.89
CA PRO A 14 16.22 -36.33 -13.99
C PRO A 14 16.62 -34.92 -13.58
N ARG A 15 16.37 -33.95 -14.47
CA ARG A 15 16.46 -32.53 -14.16
C ARG A 15 15.22 -32.15 -13.34
N TYR A 16 15.40 -31.92 -12.04
CA TYR A 16 14.45 -31.15 -11.26
C TYR A 16 14.58 -29.68 -11.72
N THR A 17 13.54 -29.18 -12.37
CA THR A 17 13.37 -27.74 -12.62
C THR A 17 12.88 -27.12 -11.32
N LEU A 18 13.74 -26.35 -10.66
CA LEU A 18 13.32 -25.41 -9.61
C LEU A 18 12.36 -24.38 -10.25
N PRO A 19 11.17 -24.15 -9.70
CA PRO A 19 10.34 -23.03 -10.14
C PRO A 19 10.99 -21.73 -9.66
N SER A 20 11.32 -20.86 -10.60
CA SER A 20 11.73 -19.49 -10.31
C SER A 20 10.61 -18.77 -9.58
N LEU A 21 10.79 -18.54 -8.28
CA LEU A 21 9.89 -17.75 -7.44
C LEU A 21 10.16 -16.26 -7.75
N ALA A 22 9.57 -15.80 -8.86
CA ALA A 22 9.57 -14.39 -9.23
C ALA A 22 8.58 -13.65 -8.34
N LEU A 23 9.10 -12.85 -7.40
CA LEU A 23 8.31 -11.95 -6.56
C LEU A 23 7.81 -10.78 -7.41
N ALA A 24 6.68 -10.97 -8.10
CA ALA A 24 6.00 -9.92 -8.86
C ALA A 24 4.81 -9.39 -8.06
N LEU A 25 5.03 -8.31 -7.30
CA LEU A 25 3.94 -7.46 -6.83
C LEU A 25 3.39 -6.69 -8.04
N THR A 26 2.35 -7.23 -8.67
CA THR A 26 1.55 -6.52 -9.67
C THR A 26 0.18 -6.23 -9.07
N MET A 27 -0.06 -4.96 -8.73
CA MET A 27 -1.41 -4.48 -8.48
C MET A 27 -2.13 -4.37 -9.83
N GLY A 28 -2.88 -5.40 -10.18
CA GLY A 28 -3.79 -5.39 -11.31
C GLY A 28 -5.06 -4.62 -10.98
N LEU A 29 -5.18 -3.40 -11.51
CA LEU A 29 -6.47 -2.75 -11.71
C LEU A 29 -7.22 -3.50 -12.81
N ALA A 30 -8.08 -4.44 -12.41
CA ALA A 30 -9.03 -5.08 -13.31
C ALA A 30 -10.17 -4.10 -13.62
N ALA A 31 -10.19 -3.61 -14.87
CA ALA A 31 -11.37 -3.02 -15.47
C ALA A 31 -12.48 -4.07 -15.52
N CYS A 32 -13.57 -3.85 -14.79
CA CYS A 32 -14.76 -4.68 -14.88
C CYS A 32 -15.53 -4.30 -16.15
N ASP A 33 -15.52 -5.23 -17.10
CA ASP A 33 -16.39 -5.29 -18.26
C ASP A 33 -17.85 -5.38 -17.80
N SER A 34 -18.68 -4.45 -18.27
CA SER A 34 -20.04 -4.23 -17.78
C SER A 34 -21.03 -5.04 -18.62
N ALA A 35 -21.36 -6.25 -18.18
CA ALA A 35 -22.46 -7.02 -18.73
C ALA A 35 -23.81 -6.50 -18.18
N GLU A 36 -24.73 -6.21 -19.10
CA GLU A 36 -26.11 -5.75 -18.87
C GLU A 36 -26.81 -6.55 -17.77
N LYS A 37 -27.25 -5.85 -16.72
CA LYS A 37 -28.17 -6.39 -15.71
C LYS A 37 -29.35 -5.45 -15.56
N SER A 38 -30.51 -5.90 -16.01
CA SER A 38 -31.80 -5.24 -15.93
C SER A 38 -32.09 -4.75 -14.51
N ALA A 39 -32.42 -3.48 -14.38
CA ALA A 39 -32.83 -2.84 -13.14
C ALA A 39 -34.20 -3.36 -12.66
N PRO A 40 -34.39 -3.66 -11.36
CA PRO A 40 -35.71 -3.73 -10.78
C PRO A 40 -36.20 -2.32 -10.39
N GLU A 41 -37.51 -2.09 -10.54
CA GLU A 41 -38.20 -0.86 -10.17
C GLU A 41 -38.05 -0.56 -8.68
N ASN A 42 -37.60 0.66 -8.38
CA ASN A 42 -37.40 1.18 -7.02
C ASN A 42 -38.70 1.83 -6.53
N THR A 43 -39.61 1.04 -5.94
CA THR A 43 -40.70 1.58 -5.12
C THR A 43 -40.17 1.89 -3.73
N SER A 44 -40.15 3.17 -3.38
CA SER A 44 -39.91 3.68 -2.03
C SER A 44 -40.99 3.14 -1.08
N ALA A 45 -40.63 2.10 -0.33
CA ALA A 45 -41.37 1.64 0.83
C ALA A 45 -40.72 2.24 2.08
N ALA A 46 -41.55 2.84 2.94
CA ALA A 46 -41.18 3.26 4.28
C ALA A 46 -40.47 2.11 5.00
N GLN A 47 -39.28 2.40 5.54
CA GLN A 47 -38.52 1.51 6.41
C GLN A 47 -39.34 1.22 7.67
N GLU A 48 -40.13 0.15 7.63
CA GLU A 48 -40.57 -0.56 8.83
C GLU A 48 -39.32 -1.09 9.53
N ALA A 49 -39.24 -0.85 10.84
CA ALA A 49 -38.20 -1.43 11.69
C ALA A 49 -38.13 -2.94 11.42
N PRO A 50 -36.93 -3.52 11.28
CA PRO A 50 -36.78 -4.93 10.95
C PRO A 50 -37.55 -5.73 12.00
N ALA A 51 -38.60 -6.43 11.56
CA ALA A 51 -39.28 -7.42 12.38
C ALA A 51 -38.19 -8.31 12.99
N GLU A 52 -38.25 -8.53 14.31
CA GLU A 52 -37.36 -9.44 15.03
C GLU A 52 -37.34 -10.78 14.28
N ASN A 53 -36.35 -10.95 13.40
CA ASN A 53 -36.16 -12.16 12.66
C ASN A 53 -35.73 -13.17 13.71
N ASN A 54 -36.67 -14.03 14.12
CA ASN A 54 -36.43 -15.30 14.81
C ASN A 54 -35.68 -16.24 13.85
N ALA A 55 -34.56 -15.78 13.29
CA ALA A 55 -33.62 -16.62 12.58
C ALA A 55 -33.12 -17.64 13.61
N GLU A 56 -33.36 -18.92 13.31
CA GLU A 56 -32.88 -20.02 14.11
C GLU A 56 -31.36 -19.86 14.30
N ARG A 57 -30.90 -19.85 15.57
CA ARG A 57 -29.48 -19.67 15.86
C ARG A 57 -28.71 -20.82 15.20
N PRO A 58 -27.64 -20.53 14.45
CA PRO A 58 -26.83 -21.58 13.84
C PRO A 58 -26.29 -22.54 14.92
N ASP A 59 -26.24 -23.83 14.62
CA ASP A 59 -25.73 -24.84 15.53
C ASP A 59 -24.23 -24.58 15.82
N PRO A 60 -23.75 -24.63 17.08
CA PRO A 60 -22.34 -24.48 17.40
C PRO A 60 -21.40 -25.44 16.66
N THR A 61 -21.91 -26.57 16.16
CA THR A 61 -21.14 -27.52 15.34
C THR A 61 -21.01 -27.13 13.87
N THR A 62 -21.65 -26.03 13.44
CA THR A 62 -21.57 -25.53 12.06
C THR A 62 -20.14 -25.14 11.72
N GLU A 63 -19.60 -25.69 10.62
CA GLU A 63 -18.24 -25.38 10.16
C GLU A 63 -18.14 -23.94 9.66
N VAL A 64 -17.19 -23.18 10.22
CA VAL A 64 -16.78 -21.83 9.79
C VAL A 64 -15.52 -21.93 8.92
N ILE A 65 -14.65 -22.90 9.17
CA ILE A 65 -13.47 -23.20 8.36
C ILE A 65 -13.46 -24.70 8.07
N ARG A 66 -13.18 -25.05 6.82
CA ARG A 66 -13.02 -26.45 6.39
C ARG A 66 -11.92 -26.60 5.35
N GLY A 67 -11.12 -27.65 5.48
CA GLY A 67 -10.09 -28.07 4.52
C GLY A 67 -9.39 -29.35 4.98
N GLU A 68 -8.37 -29.79 4.26
CA GLU A 68 -7.66 -31.03 4.58
C GLU A 68 -6.88 -30.94 5.90
N GLY A 69 -7.35 -31.64 6.94
CA GLY A 69 -6.74 -31.64 8.27
C GLY A 69 -6.99 -30.36 9.08
N VAL A 70 -7.86 -29.46 8.61
CA VAL A 70 -8.24 -28.23 9.30
C VAL A 70 -9.76 -28.12 9.33
N THR A 71 -10.34 -28.02 10.51
CA THR A 71 -11.77 -27.78 10.69
C THR A 71 -11.96 -26.87 11.88
N LEU A 72 -12.79 -25.83 11.72
CA LEU A 72 -13.16 -24.94 12.80
C LEU A 72 -14.66 -24.72 12.79
N THR A 73 -15.29 -24.85 13.94
CA THR A 73 -16.73 -24.77 14.16
C THR A 73 -17.14 -23.43 14.76
N LEU A 74 -18.40 -23.06 14.63
CA LEU A 74 -18.94 -21.85 15.23
C LEU A 74 -18.74 -21.80 16.75
N GLY A 75 -18.88 -22.94 17.44
CA GLY A 75 -18.67 -23.05 18.88
C GLY A 75 -17.22 -22.76 19.29
N GLU A 76 -16.24 -23.02 18.42
CA GLU A 76 -14.85 -22.61 18.65
C GLU A 76 -14.65 -21.12 18.44
N VAL A 77 -15.37 -20.50 17.49
CA VAL A 77 -15.41 -19.04 17.36
C VAL A 77 -16.03 -18.40 18.59
N GLU A 78 -17.14 -18.93 19.10
CA GLU A 78 -17.80 -18.44 20.32
C GLU A 78 -16.85 -18.52 21.53
N LYS A 79 -16.20 -19.67 21.73
CA LYS A 79 -15.16 -19.81 22.77
C LYS A 79 -14.01 -18.82 22.59
N ALA A 80 -13.60 -18.54 21.35
CA ALA A 80 -12.55 -17.55 21.08
C ALA A 80 -13.00 -16.12 21.43
N VAL A 81 -14.26 -15.76 21.16
CA VAL A 81 -14.85 -14.49 21.61
C VAL A 81 -14.82 -14.41 23.13
N ASP A 82 -15.22 -15.48 23.83
CA ASP A 82 -15.16 -15.52 25.30
C ASP A 82 -13.72 -15.36 25.81
N ARG A 83 -12.74 -16.01 25.16
CA ARG A 83 -11.31 -15.89 25.50
C ARG A 83 -10.77 -14.48 25.34
N LEU A 84 -11.38 -13.60 24.56
CA LEU A 84 -10.96 -12.19 24.49
C LEU A 84 -11.07 -11.48 25.85
N ARG A 85 -11.90 -11.99 26.77
CA ARG A 85 -11.99 -11.53 28.17
C ARG A 85 -10.65 -11.61 28.89
N ILE A 86 -9.77 -12.54 28.53
CA ILE A 86 -8.41 -12.67 29.08
C ILE A 86 -7.63 -11.37 28.93
N PHE A 87 -7.86 -10.64 27.83
CA PHE A 87 -7.21 -9.38 27.49
C PHE A 87 -8.04 -8.14 27.81
N ALA A 88 -9.27 -8.31 28.32
CA ALA A 88 -10.08 -7.19 28.75
C ALA A 88 -9.43 -6.50 29.96
N PRO A 89 -9.59 -5.16 30.10
CA PRO A 89 -9.18 -4.46 31.31
C PRO A 89 -9.76 -5.16 32.55
N ARG A 90 -8.93 -5.30 33.60
CA ARG A 90 -9.39 -5.85 34.88
C ARG A 90 -10.07 -4.75 35.68
N ASN A 91 -11.10 -5.14 36.43
CA ASN A 91 -11.73 -4.28 37.42
C ASN A 91 -10.80 -4.11 38.64
N ASP A 92 -11.11 -3.16 39.54
CA ASP A 92 -10.32 -2.89 40.76
C ASP A 92 -10.15 -4.11 41.68
N ASP A 93 -11.10 -5.05 41.63
CA ASP A 93 -11.07 -6.31 42.38
C ASP A 93 -10.30 -7.44 41.67
N GLY A 94 -9.75 -7.17 40.48
CA GLY A 94 -9.02 -8.14 39.66
C GLY A 94 -9.91 -9.10 38.85
N SER A 95 -11.23 -8.90 38.84
CA SER A 95 -12.16 -9.63 37.96
C SER A 95 -12.04 -9.15 36.50
N PHE A 96 -12.44 -10.02 35.56
CA PHE A 96 -12.41 -9.71 34.14
C PHE A 96 -13.63 -8.88 33.74
N ALA A 97 -13.42 -7.77 33.03
CA ALA A 97 -14.52 -7.02 32.43
C ALA A 97 -15.21 -7.86 31.34
N GLU A 98 -16.53 -7.69 31.20
CA GLU A 98 -17.25 -8.29 30.09
C GLU A 98 -16.76 -7.68 28.76
N PRO A 99 -16.53 -8.50 27.72
CA PRO A 99 -16.12 -8.00 26.43
C PRO A 99 -17.33 -7.30 25.81
N ASP A 100 -17.12 -6.12 25.25
CA ASP A 100 -18.19 -5.44 24.51
C ASP A 100 -18.48 -6.21 23.21
N GLU A 101 -19.49 -7.08 23.23
CA GLU A 101 -19.90 -7.89 22.08
C GLU A 101 -20.21 -7.04 20.84
N ARG A 102 -20.53 -5.75 21.00
CA ARG A 102 -20.72 -4.82 19.88
C ARG A 102 -19.46 -4.73 19.01
N TRP A 103 -18.27 -4.83 19.59
CA TRP A 103 -17.02 -4.83 18.83
C TRP A 103 -16.98 -5.95 17.77
N PHE A 104 -17.48 -7.13 18.14
CA PHE A 104 -17.53 -8.30 17.26
C PHE A 104 -18.66 -8.24 16.21
N ARG A 105 -19.56 -7.26 16.30
CA ARG A 105 -20.58 -6.99 15.27
C ARG A 105 -20.05 -6.13 14.12
N THR A 106 -18.74 -5.91 14.04
CA THR A 106 -18.11 -5.28 12.87
C THR A 106 -17.60 -6.33 11.87
N PRO A 107 -17.70 -6.10 10.53
CA PRO A 107 -17.17 -7.05 9.55
C PRO A 107 -15.67 -7.33 9.73
N GLN A 108 -14.91 -6.29 10.12
CA GLN A 108 -13.47 -6.38 10.34
C GLN A 108 -13.13 -7.25 11.55
N ALA A 109 -13.82 -7.10 12.69
CA ALA A 109 -13.58 -7.93 13.87
C ALA A 109 -13.89 -9.40 13.61
N GLN A 110 -15.02 -9.70 12.94
CA GLN A 110 -15.40 -11.07 12.57
C GLN A 110 -14.35 -11.73 11.68
N SER A 111 -13.98 -11.04 10.59
CA SER A 111 -12.96 -11.56 9.68
C SER A 111 -11.61 -11.70 10.39
N SER A 112 -11.23 -10.75 11.24
CA SER A 112 -9.95 -10.78 11.96
C SER A 112 -9.88 -11.96 12.92
N LEU A 113 -10.90 -12.17 13.75
CA LEU A 113 -10.93 -13.29 14.70
C LEU A 113 -10.87 -14.64 13.98
N VAL A 114 -11.71 -14.84 12.96
CA VAL A 114 -11.73 -16.12 12.22
C VAL A 114 -10.40 -16.36 11.50
N ASN A 115 -9.77 -15.32 10.94
CA ASN A 115 -8.45 -15.46 10.33
C ASN A 115 -7.34 -15.70 11.37
N ASN A 116 -7.43 -15.15 12.58
CA ASN A 116 -6.49 -15.43 13.66
C ASN A 116 -6.65 -16.87 14.16
N LEU A 117 -7.87 -17.38 14.26
CA LEU A 117 -8.11 -18.78 14.61
C LEU A 117 -7.59 -19.74 13.52
N LEU A 118 -7.83 -19.41 12.25
CA LEU A 118 -7.22 -20.14 11.13
C LEU A 118 -5.69 -20.15 11.26
N HIS A 119 -5.10 -19.00 11.60
CA HIS A 119 -3.66 -18.88 11.76
C HIS A 119 -3.15 -19.84 12.86
N PHE A 120 -3.74 -19.82 14.06
CA PHE A 120 -3.34 -20.73 15.14
C PHE A 120 -3.55 -22.20 14.77
N GLU A 121 -4.65 -22.53 14.11
CA GLU A 121 -4.91 -23.90 13.68
C GLU A 121 -3.88 -24.40 12.67
N VAL A 122 -3.48 -23.56 11.72
CA VAL A 122 -2.39 -23.86 10.78
C VAL A 122 -1.05 -24.00 11.51
N MET A 123 -0.75 -23.17 12.51
CA MET A 123 0.47 -23.30 13.30
C MET A 123 0.47 -24.60 14.11
N ARG A 124 -0.65 -24.99 14.71
CA ARG A 124 -0.79 -26.24 15.45
C ARG A 124 -0.60 -27.46 14.54
N LEU A 125 -1.21 -27.44 13.37
CA LEU A 125 -1.05 -28.46 12.34
C LEU A 125 0.42 -28.58 11.90
N ALA A 126 1.08 -27.45 11.62
CA ALA A 126 2.49 -27.45 11.25
C ALA A 126 3.38 -27.95 12.38
N ALA A 127 3.09 -27.60 13.63
CA ALA A 127 3.80 -28.09 14.80
C ALA A 127 3.67 -29.61 14.94
N GLU A 128 2.47 -30.16 14.74
CA GLU A 128 2.25 -31.62 14.73
C GLU A 128 3.05 -32.29 13.60
N GLU A 129 2.99 -31.77 12.38
CA GLU A 129 3.73 -32.31 11.23
C GLU A 129 5.25 -32.25 11.39
N TRP A 130 5.74 -31.32 12.19
CA TRP A 130 7.16 -31.11 12.44
C TRP A 130 7.61 -31.69 13.79
N ASP A 131 6.75 -32.49 14.44
CA ASP A 131 7.00 -33.13 15.73
C ASP A 131 7.45 -32.13 16.83
N LEU A 132 6.89 -30.92 16.82
CA LEU A 132 7.19 -29.87 17.80
C LEU A 132 6.32 -30.02 19.04
N SER A 133 6.95 -30.40 20.16
CA SER A 133 6.27 -30.51 21.46
C SER A 133 6.38 -29.24 22.29
N ILE A 134 5.35 -28.92 23.07
CA ILE A 134 5.38 -27.85 24.08
C ILE A 134 5.82 -28.40 25.45
N ALA A 135 6.98 -27.95 25.93
CA ALA A 135 7.45 -28.23 27.28
C ALA A 135 6.81 -27.27 28.30
N PRO A 136 6.66 -27.64 29.59
CA PRO A 136 6.19 -26.73 30.63
C PRO A 136 6.99 -25.43 30.72
N GLU A 137 8.30 -25.50 30.47
CA GLU A 137 9.23 -24.37 30.51
C GLU A 137 8.95 -23.36 29.39
N ASP A 138 8.47 -23.81 28.22
CA ASP A 138 8.11 -22.93 27.10
C ASP A 138 6.93 -22.02 27.48
N ARG A 139 5.92 -22.59 28.15
CA ARG A 139 4.75 -21.85 28.65
C ARG A 139 5.17 -20.81 29.68
N LEU A 140 5.98 -21.22 30.66
CA LEU A 140 6.49 -20.33 31.70
C LEU A 140 7.33 -19.20 31.12
N LYS A 141 8.17 -19.50 30.13
CA LYS A 141 8.96 -18.50 29.43
C LYS A 141 8.06 -17.47 28.76
N LEU A 142 7.11 -17.91 27.94
CA LEU A 142 6.19 -17.01 27.22
C LEU A 142 5.39 -16.13 28.18
N VAL A 143 4.82 -16.72 29.23
CA VAL A 143 3.99 -16.00 30.21
C VAL A 143 4.79 -14.95 30.98
N ARG A 144 6.09 -15.16 31.20
CA ARG A 144 6.98 -14.18 31.83
C ARG A 144 7.43 -13.06 30.89
N GLU A 145 7.63 -13.37 29.62
CA GLU A 145 8.12 -12.42 28.61
C GLU A 145 7.01 -11.49 28.11
N GLN A 146 5.75 -11.95 28.11
CA GLN A 146 4.59 -11.19 27.65
C GLN A 146 3.87 -10.51 28.82
N GLU A 147 3.97 -9.19 28.91
CA GLU A 147 3.39 -8.39 30.00
C GLU A 147 1.90 -8.67 30.20
N GLN A 148 1.13 -8.76 29.12
CA GLN A 148 -0.30 -9.07 29.12
C GLN A 148 -0.64 -10.47 29.65
N LEU A 149 0.31 -11.40 29.64
CA LEU A 149 0.14 -12.75 30.20
C LEU A 149 0.65 -12.88 31.63
N SER A 150 1.48 -11.94 32.10
CA SER A 150 2.06 -11.97 33.45
C SER A 150 1.03 -12.17 34.59
N PRO A 151 -0.21 -11.64 34.52
CA PRO A 151 -1.21 -11.89 35.56
C PRO A 151 -1.66 -13.36 35.68
N PHE A 152 -1.33 -14.20 34.69
CA PHE A 152 -1.63 -15.64 34.67
C PHE A 152 -0.48 -16.52 35.15
N LEU A 153 0.69 -15.94 35.42
CA LEU A 153 1.87 -16.67 35.93
C LEU A 153 1.56 -17.59 37.12
N PRO A 154 0.72 -17.19 38.11
CA PRO A 154 0.33 -18.08 39.21
C PRO A 154 -0.26 -19.43 38.77
N LEU A 155 -0.97 -19.51 37.63
CA LEU A 155 -1.55 -20.76 37.12
C LEU A 155 -0.47 -21.74 36.65
N PHE A 156 0.65 -21.23 36.15
CA PHE A 156 1.74 -22.04 35.60
C PHE A 156 2.78 -22.40 36.67
N GLU A 157 2.92 -21.59 37.72
CA GLU A 157 3.80 -21.86 38.86
C GLU A 157 3.13 -22.65 40.00
N GLU A 158 1.81 -22.90 39.89
CA GLU A 158 0.98 -23.53 40.93
C GLU A 158 1.10 -22.83 42.30
N SER A 159 1.18 -21.50 42.31
CA SER A 159 1.32 -20.72 43.54
C SER A 159 0.02 -20.65 44.35
N ALA A 160 0.07 -20.11 45.58
CA ALA A 160 -1.12 -19.92 46.41
C ALA A 160 -2.18 -19.01 45.75
N GLU A 161 -1.76 -18.09 44.88
CA GLU A 161 -2.63 -17.17 44.15
C GLU A 161 -3.40 -17.87 43.01
N SER A 162 -2.97 -19.06 42.59
CA SER A 162 -3.63 -19.84 41.54
C SER A 162 -5.09 -20.17 41.87
N ALA A 163 -5.42 -20.40 43.15
CA ALA A 163 -6.80 -20.71 43.57
C ALA A 163 -7.74 -19.52 43.37
N THR A 164 -7.31 -18.32 43.78
CA THR A 164 -8.07 -17.07 43.58
C THR A 164 -8.25 -16.77 42.11
N LEU A 165 -7.18 -16.93 41.31
CA LEU A 165 -7.25 -16.68 39.87
C LEU A 165 -8.18 -17.67 39.15
N ARG A 166 -8.17 -18.95 39.52
CA ARG A 166 -9.14 -19.94 39.00
C ARG A 166 -10.57 -19.55 39.35
N GLN A 167 -10.81 -19.02 40.56
CA GLN A 167 -12.12 -18.53 40.94
C GLN A 167 -12.55 -17.36 40.03
N HIS A 168 -11.70 -16.36 39.84
CA HIS A 168 -12.01 -15.21 38.97
C HIS A 168 -12.24 -15.63 37.51
N LEU A 169 -11.48 -16.61 37.00
CA LEU A 169 -11.72 -17.18 35.67
C LEU A 169 -13.10 -17.83 35.58
N ASN A 170 -13.44 -18.70 36.54
CA ASN A 170 -14.74 -19.37 36.55
C ASN A 170 -15.91 -18.39 36.66
N GLU A 171 -15.78 -17.33 37.47
CA GLU A 171 -16.77 -16.25 37.58
C GLU A 171 -16.94 -15.49 36.27
N ALA A 172 -15.87 -15.35 35.47
CA ALA A 172 -15.90 -14.77 34.13
C ALA A 172 -16.35 -15.75 33.03
N GLY A 173 -16.68 -17.00 33.37
CA GLY A 173 -17.04 -18.05 32.43
C GLY A 173 -15.86 -18.67 31.67
N LEU A 174 -14.64 -18.45 32.13
CA LEU A 174 -13.40 -18.98 31.56
C LEU A 174 -12.87 -20.15 32.40
N SER A 175 -12.14 -21.06 31.75
CA SER A 175 -11.42 -22.14 32.43
C SER A 175 -9.90 -21.91 32.44
N GLU A 176 -9.19 -22.65 33.31
CA GLU A 176 -7.72 -22.71 33.24
C GLU A 176 -7.25 -23.25 31.87
N ASP A 177 -8.00 -24.20 31.30
CA ASP A 177 -7.70 -24.79 29.99
C ASP A 177 -7.79 -23.75 28.86
N ASP A 178 -8.67 -22.75 28.97
CA ASP A 178 -8.75 -21.67 27.99
C ASP A 178 -7.50 -20.80 27.98
N VAL A 179 -6.95 -20.50 29.16
CA VAL A 179 -5.69 -19.77 29.30
C VAL A 179 -4.53 -20.62 28.77
N ARG A 180 -4.49 -21.92 29.12
CA ARG A 180 -3.46 -22.85 28.65
C ARG A 180 -3.50 -23.02 27.13
N HIS A 181 -4.69 -23.12 26.55
CA HIS A 181 -4.85 -23.26 25.10
C HIS A 181 -4.35 -22.02 24.35
N LEU A 182 -4.69 -20.82 24.82
CA LEU A 182 -4.16 -19.57 24.27
C LEU A 182 -2.62 -19.51 24.34
N VAL A 183 -2.04 -19.88 25.49
CA VAL A 183 -0.59 -19.93 25.67
C VAL A 183 0.03 -20.97 24.75
N ASP A 184 -0.59 -22.13 24.60
CA ASP A 184 -0.11 -23.19 23.72
C ASP A 184 -0.14 -22.76 22.25
N ASP A 185 -1.19 -22.09 21.79
CA ASP A 185 -1.30 -21.53 20.44
C ASP A 185 -0.17 -20.53 20.15
N MET A 186 0.15 -19.67 21.12
CA MET A 186 1.25 -18.71 21.02
C MET A 186 2.62 -19.41 21.00
N VAL A 187 2.85 -20.40 21.86
CA VAL A 187 4.09 -21.19 21.86
C VAL A 187 4.26 -21.96 20.55
N TYR A 188 3.20 -22.56 20.01
CA TYR A 188 3.26 -23.20 18.69
C TYR A 188 3.63 -22.18 17.61
N GLY A 189 3.04 -20.99 17.62
CA GLY A 189 3.40 -19.90 16.72
C GLY A 189 4.89 -19.56 16.77
N GLU A 190 5.48 -19.43 17.97
CA GLU A 190 6.91 -19.18 18.13
C GLU A 190 7.78 -20.33 17.64
N LYS A 191 7.44 -21.57 17.97
CA LYS A 191 8.22 -22.76 17.57
C LYS A 191 8.16 -23.01 16.05
N VAL A 192 6.98 -22.85 15.46
CA VAL A 192 6.80 -22.94 13.99
C VAL A 192 7.58 -21.82 13.32
N HIS A 193 7.54 -20.59 13.87
CA HIS A 193 8.35 -19.50 13.33
C HIS A 193 9.85 -19.81 13.39
N GLN A 194 10.37 -20.34 14.50
CA GLN A 194 11.77 -20.77 14.61
C GLN A 194 12.11 -21.86 13.60
N GLN A 195 11.23 -22.84 13.39
CA GLN A 195 11.44 -23.85 12.36
C GLN A 195 11.41 -23.27 10.94
N LEU A 196 10.55 -22.28 10.67
CA LEU A 196 10.55 -21.56 9.38
C LEU A 196 11.88 -20.81 9.16
N VAL A 197 12.48 -20.26 10.22
CA VAL A 197 13.83 -19.66 10.18
C VAL A 197 14.88 -20.72 9.83
N GLU A 198 14.92 -21.82 10.57
CA GLU A 198 15.91 -22.88 10.39
C GLU A 198 15.82 -23.56 9.01
N ARG A 199 14.60 -23.70 8.49
CA ARG A 199 14.33 -24.35 7.20
C ARG A 199 14.35 -23.37 6.02
N PHE A 200 14.63 -22.10 6.26
CA PHE A 200 14.70 -21.12 5.19
C PHE A 200 15.84 -21.47 4.24
N ASP A 201 15.55 -21.51 2.94
CA ASP A 201 16.51 -21.94 1.92
C ASP A 201 17.73 -21.01 1.87
N ASP A 202 18.93 -21.57 2.05
CA ASP A 202 20.21 -20.84 2.06
C ASP A 202 20.48 -20.16 0.71
N ASP A 203 20.04 -20.76 -0.40
CA ASP A 203 20.20 -20.15 -1.72
C ASP A 203 19.27 -18.95 -1.90
N ALA A 204 18.02 -19.03 -1.40
CA ALA A 204 17.12 -17.89 -1.33
C ALA A 204 17.66 -16.80 -0.41
N LEU A 205 18.20 -17.16 0.76
CA LEU A 205 18.80 -16.21 1.70
C LEU A 205 20.00 -15.50 1.08
N TRP A 206 20.86 -16.24 0.37
CA TRP A 206 21.95 -15.66 -0.40
C TRP A 206 21.45 -14.70 -1.46
N ALA A 207 20.42 -15.05 -2.24
CA ALA A 207 19.89 -14.16 -3.27
C ALA A 207 19.38 -12.82 -2.67
N ILE A 208 18.81 -12.86 -1.47
CA ILE A 208 18.37 -11.68 -0.71
C ILE A 208 19.57 -10.89 -0.20
N TYR A 209 20.57 -11.55 0.39
CA TYR A 209 21.82 -10.91 0.82
C TYR A 209 22.53 -10.24 -0.35
N GLU A 210 22.62 -10.94 -1.48
CA GLU A 210 23.22 -10.45 -2.72
C GLU A 210 22.47 -9.22 -3.23
N ALA A 211 21.13 -9.27 -3.25
CA ALA A 211 20.32 -8.12 -3.62
C ALA A 211 20.56 -6.91 -2.69
N ALA A 212 20.69 -7.13 -1.38
CA ALA A 212 20.91 -6.06 -0.43
C ALA A 212 22.33 -5.46 -0.51
N ASN A 213 23.33 -6.26 -0.90
CA ASN A 213 24.74 -5.89 -0.84
C ASN A 213 25.42 -5.64 -2.20
N ASP A 214 24.80 -6.02 -3.34
CA ASP A 214 25.21 -5.57 -4.68
C ASP A 214 24.69 -4.14 -4.90
N THR A 215 25.51 -3.20 -4.47
CA THR A 215 25.18 -1.77 -4.43
C THR A 215 26.09 -0.96 -5.34
N ALA A 216 25.56 0.17 -5.82
CA ALA A 216 26.32 1.14 -6.60
C ALA A 216 26.12 2.54 -6.04
N THR A 217 27.13 3.38 -6.27
CA THR A 217 27.07 4.82 -6.04
C THR A 217 27.23 5.52 -7.37
N LEU A 218 26.38 6.50 -7.66
CA LEU A 218 26.40 7.26 -8.90
C LEU A 218 26.72 8.73 -8.65
N VAL A 219 27.29 9.38 -9.66
CA VAL A 219 27.07 10.81 -9.88
C VAL A 219 26.15 10.95 -11.08
N VAL A 220 25.04 11.63 -10.87
CA VAL A 220 23.92 11.73 -11.81
C VAL A 220 23.70 13.18 -12.17
N VAL A 221 23.53 13.45 -13.46
CA VAL A 221 23.01 14.73 -13.97
C VAL A 221 21.64 14.50 -14.54
N ARG A 222 20.68 15.31 -14.08
CA ARG A 222 19.29 15.29 -14.54
C ARG A 222 19.06 16.38 -15.58
N GLY A 223 18.31 16.07 -16.62
CA GLY A 223 17.80 17.01 -17.60
C GLY A 223 16.34 16.73 -17.94
N THR A 224 15.64 17.75 -18.44
CA THR A 224 14.26 17.61 -18.89
C THR A 224 14.19 17.05 -20.31
N ASN A 225 13.30 16.08 -20.56
CA ASN A 225 13.08 15.51 -21.90
C ASN A 225 12.22 16.42 -22.81
N THR A 226 12.35 17.74 -22.72
CA THR A 226 11.44 18.67 -23.39
C THR A 226 11.94 19.01 -24.80
N PRO A 227 11.17 18.71 -25.86
CA PRO A 227 11.53 19.09 -27.23
C PRO A 227 11.46 20.60 -27.43
N THR A 228 12.32 21.11 -28.31
CA THR A 228 12.29 22.53 -28.70
C THR A 228 11.12 22.81 -29.64
N SER A 229 10.67 24.07 -29.71
CA SER A 229 9.57 24.47 -30.61
C SER A 229 9.81 24.09 -32.08
N ARG A 230 11.07 24.13 -32.52
CA ARG A 230 11.48 23.75 -33.88
C ARG A 230 11.36 22.24 -34.10
N GLU A 231 11.88 21.42 -33.19
CA GLU A 231 11.76 19.97 -33.28
C GLU A 231 10.28 19.52 -33.28
N ILE A 232 9.43 20.22 -32.51
CA ILE A 232 7.98 19.96 -32.54
C ILE A 232 7.38 20.28 -33.91
N ASP A 233 7.71 21.42 -34.54
CA ASP A 233 7.20 21.74 -35.89
C ASP A 233 7.69 20.73 -36.94
N GLU A 234 8.95 20.28 -36.85
CA GLU A 234 9.51 19.25 -37.72
C GLU A 234 8.80 17.89 -37.50
N ALA A 235 8.55 17.52 -36.24
CA ALA A 235 7.84 16.30 -35.87
C ALA A 235 6.36 16.31 -36.31
N VAL A 236 5.67 17.46 -36.27
CA VAL A 236 4.29 17.56 -36.77
C VAL A 236 4.19 17.16 -38.24
N VAL A 237 5.22 17.46 -39.05
CA VAL A 237 5.27 17.06 -40.46
C VAL A 237 5.71 15.59 -40.59
N ALA A 238 6.76 15.19 -39.88
CA ALA A 238 7.35 13.85 -40.01
C ALA A 238 6.48 12.72 -39.41
N MET A 239 5.65 13.02 -38.41
CA MET A 239 4.84 12.07 -37.65
C MET A 239 3.33 12.32 -37.86
N ALA A 240 2.93 12.89 -39.00
CA ALA A 240 1.54 13.27 -39.25
C ALA A 240 0.55 12.11 -39.04
N ASP A 241 0.86 10.93 -39.58
CA ASP A 241 0.02 9.73 -39.46
C ASP A 241 -0.05 9.21 -38.01
N ASP A 242 1.07 9.24 -37.29
CA ASP A 242 1.14 8.84 -35.88
C ASP A 242 0.32 9.78 -34.98
N ILE A 243 0.33 11.09 -35.27
CA ILE A 243 -0.44 12.10 -34.54
C ILE A 243 -1.94 11.86 -34.76
N GLU A 244 -2.36 11.59 -36.00
CA GLU A 244 -3.76 11.29 -36.33
C GLU A 244 -4.23 9.98 -35.70
N ALA A 245 -3.39 8.94 -35.74
CA ALA A 245 -3.64 7.67 -35.07
C ALA A 245 -3.77 7.87 -33.55
N TYR A 246 -2.83 8.56 -32.92
CA TYR A 246 -2.87 8.82 -31.48
C TYR A 246 -4.12 9.61 -31.07
N TYR A 247 -4.49 10.64 -31.84
CA TYR A 247 -5.71 11.42 -31.59
C TYR A 247 -6.97 10.54 -31.66
N ARG A 248 -7.10 9.71 -32.71
CA ARG A 248 -8.24 8.81 -32.90
C ARG A 248 -8.31 7.72 -31.83
N ASP A 249 -7.17 7.18 -31.42
CA ASP A 249 -7.09 6.06 -30.48
C ASP A 249 -7.23 6.52 -29.01
N ASN A 250 -7.18 7.84 -28.74
CA ASN A 250 -7.32 8.43 -27.40
C ASN A 250 -8.45 9.49 -27.36
N PRO A 251 -9.69 9.16 -27.78
CA PRO A 251 -10.74 10.15 -27.97
C PRO A 251 -11.07 10.91 -26.67
N GLN A 252 -11.17 10.21 -25.53
CA GLN A 252 -11.50 10.79 -24.22
C GLN A 252 -10.55 11.91 -23.79
N ARG A 253 -9.25 11.82 -24.12
CA ARG A 253 -8.26 12.85 -23.80
C ARG A 253 -8.47 14.14 -24.59
N TYR A 254 -9.06 14.01 -25.78
CA TYR A 254 -9.25 15.09 -26.73
C TYR A 254 -10.72 15.44 -26.93
N MET A 255 -11.59 15.16 -25.96
CA MET A 255 -12.95 15.68 -25.93
C MET A 255 -13.01 16.94 -25.05
N ARG A 256 -13.82 17.90 -25.45
CA ARG A 256 -14.35 18.89 -24.52
C ARG A 256 -15.16 18.14 -23.47
N PRO A 257 -14.97 18.43 -22.17
CA PRO A 257 -15.80 17.82 -21.15
C PRO A 257 -17.26 18.19 -21.39
N GLU A 258 -18.15 17.30 -20.97
CA GLU A 258 -19.58 17.59 -20.93
C GLU A 258 -19.80 18.87 -20.12
N THR A 259 -20.51 19.84 -20.73
CA THR A 259 -20.62 21.20 -20.21
C THR A 259 -22.08 21.59 -20.17
N ALA A 260 -22.52 22.20 -19.07
CA ALA A 260 -23.85 22.78 -18.95
C ALA A 260 -23.76 24.30 -18.97
N ARG A 261 -24.63 24.95 -19.76
CA ARG A 261 -24.86 26.39 -19.72
C ARG A 261 -26.00 26.65 -18.73
N LEU A 262 -25.75 27.50 -17.75
CA LEU A 262 -26.60 27.67 -16.57
C LEU A 262 -26.88 29.15 -16.29
N THR A 263 -28.00 29.42 -15.63
CA THR A 263 -28.16 30.62 -14.79
C THR A 263 -27.75 30.26 -13.37
N VAL A 264 -26.84 31.03 -12.77
CA VAL A 264 -26.32 30.74 -11.42
C VAL A 264 -26.63 31.89 -10.47
N LEU A 265 -27.13 31.55 -9.27
CA LEU A 265 -27.39 32.46 -8.16
C LEU A 265 -26.49 32.08 -6.98
N ARG A 266 -25.55 32.95 -6.61
CA ARG A 266 -24.57 32.68 -5.55
C ARG A 266 -24.52 33.78 -4.49
N PRO A 267 -24.10 33.51 -3.25
CA PRO A 267 -23.91 34.56 -2.25
C PRO A 267 -22.88 35.61 -2.70
N LYS A 268 -23.16 36.90 -2.49
CA LYS A 268 -22.18 37.99 -2.74
C LYS A 268 -20.97 37.94 -1.78
N GLY A 269 -21.09 37.21 -0.68
CA GLY A 269 -20.04 37.01 0.32
C GLY A 269 -20.56 36.15 1.48
N GLY A 270 -19.64 35.34 2.05
CA GLY A 270 -19.93 34.37 3.08
C GLY A 270 -20.85 33.23 2.63
N ASP A 271 -21.01 32.25 3.50
CA ASP A 271 -21.93 31.13 3.29
C ASP A 271 -23.36 31.55 3.64
N LYS A 272 -24.30 31.26 2.74
CA LYS A 272 -25.73 31.56 2.92
C LYS A 272 -26.58 30.38 2.45
N PRO A 273 -26.50 29.23 3.14
CA PRO A 273 -27.12 27.98 2.68
C PRO A 273 -28.64 28.11 2.55
N GLU A 274 -29.30 28.84 3.46
CA GLU A 274 -30.76 29.05 3.42
C GLU A 274 -31.17 29.86 2.19
N ALA A 275 -30.43 30.93 1.87
CA ALA A 275 -30.71 31.76 0.70
C ALA A 275 -30.51 31.00 -0.61
N VAL A 276 -29.52 30.11 -0.68
CA VAL A 276 -29.28 29.26 -1.84
C VAL A 276 -30.38 28.22 -2.02
N ARG A 277 -30.83 27.54 -0.95
CA ARG A 277 -31.96 26.60 -1.02
C ARG A 277 -33.25 27.31 -1.44
N GLU A 278 -33.53 28.47 -0.84
CA GLU A 278 -34.70 29.28 -1.17
C GLU A 278 -34.66 29.75 -2.63
N ALA A 279 -33.48 30.15 -3.13
CA ALA A 279 -33.32 30.51 -4.53
C ALA A 279 -33.66 29.36 -5.48
N ALA A 280 -33.23 28.13 -5.16
CA ALA A 280 -33.56 26.95 -5.95
C ALA A 280 -35.07 26.65 -5.96
N LEU A 281 -35.75 26.78 -4.82
CA LEU A 281 -37.21 26.63 -4.72
C LEU A 281 -37.94 27.68 -5.57
N ARG A 282 -37.53 28.96 -5.50
CA ARG A 282 -38.13 30.05 -6.28
C ARG A 282 -37.87 29.92 -7.78
N LEU A 283 -36.67 29.48 -8.16
CA LEU A 283 -36.38 29.13 -9.55
C LEU A 283 -37.29 27.99 -10.03
N LYS A 284 -37.51 26.95 -9.20
CA LYS A 284 -38.41 25.81 -9.52
C LYS A 284 -39.87 26.25 -9.64
N ALA A 285 -40.28 27.27 -8.89
CA ALA A 285 -41.58 27.92 -9.03
C ALA A 285 -41.72 28.81 -10.28
N GLY A 286 -40.65 28.98 -11.07
CA GLY A 286 -40.66 29.76 -12.31
C GLY A 286 -40.48 31.27 -12.11
N GLU A 287 -40.01 31.71 -10.95
CA GLU A 287 -39.74 33.12 -10.69
C GLU A 287 -38.50 33.63 -11.44
N ASP A 288 -38.51 34.92 -11.78
CA ASP A 288 -37.43 35.60 -12.46
C ASP A 288 -36.14 35.64 -11.62
N ALA A 289 -35.01 35.28 -12.25
CA ALA A 289 -33.72 35.13 -11.57
C ALA A 289 -33.15 36.46 -11.04
N GLU A 290 -33.43 37.60 -11.70
CA GLU A 290 -33.01 38.92 -11.21
C GLU A 290 -33.79 39.30 -9.96
N ALA A 291 -35.10 39.05 -9.95
CA ALA A 291 -35.96 39.28 -8.80
C ALA A 291 -35.54 38.42 -7.59
N ILE A 292 -35.22 37.14 -7.80
CA ILE A 292 -34.70 36.26 -6.74
C ILE A 292 -33.36 36.78 -6.23
N ALA A 293 -32.43 37.12 -7.14
CA ALA A 293 -31.11 37.62 -6.77
C ALA A 293 -31.19 38.90 -5.92
N ALA A 294 -32.02 39.85 -6.34
CA ALA A 294 -32.26 41.10 -5.61
C ALA A 294 -32.91 40.85 -4.24
N GLY A 295 -33.92 39.98 -4.18
CA GLY A 295 -34.66 39.68 -2.95
C GLY A 295 -33.87 38.90 -1.90
N LEU A 296 -32.99 37.98 -2.33
CA LEU A 296 -32.18 37.14 -1.42
C LEU A 296 -30.75 37.65 -1.23
N GLY A 297 -30.39 38.78 -1.85
CA GLY A 297 -29.05 39.35 -1.78
C GLY A 297 -27.97 38.46 -2.41
N LEU A 298 -28.32 37.78 -3.50
CA LEU A 298 -27.43 36.92 -4.29
C LEU A 298 -26.87 37.69 -5.50
N GLU A 299 -25.76 37.19 -6.04
CA GLU A 299 -25.18 37.59 -7.31
C GLU A 299 -25.75 36.67 -8.41
N LEU A 300 -26.37 37.28 -9.42
CA LEU A 300 -26.80 36.59 -10.62
C LEU A 300 -25.65 36.53 -11.63
N ARG A 301 -25.38 35.33 -12.13
CA ARG A 301 -24.49 35.08 -13.27
C ARG A 301 -25.29 34.40 -14.38
N PRO A 302 -25.75 35.16 -15.39
CA PRO A 302 -26.42 34.57 -16.54
C PRO A 302 -25.40 33.82 -17.40
N GLU A 303 -25.84 32.74 -18.03
CA GLU A 303 -25.06 31.95 -19.01
C GLU A 303 -23.68 31.48 -18.52
N ALA A 304 -23.59 31.11 -17.24
CA ALA A 304 -22.38 30.51 -16.70
C ALA A 304 -22.18 29.09 -17.27
N PHE A 305 -20.93 28.73 -17.55
CA PHE A 305 -20.57 27.37 -17.93
C PHE A 305 -20.06 26.58 -16.73
N LEU A 306 -20.52 25.34 -16.64
CA LEU A 306 -20.12 24.36 -15.63
C LEU A 306 -19.74 23.06 -16.34
N ILE A 307 -18.68 22.41 -15.89
CA ILE A 307 -18.23 21.12 -16.46
C ILE A 307 -18.55 19.97 -15.50
N LYS A 308 -18.71 18.75 -16.02
CA LYS A 308 -19.05 17.55 -15.24
C LYS A 308 -18.20 17.31 -13.98
N PRO A 309 -16.87 17.49 -13.99
CA PRO A 309 -16.06 17.35 -12.77
C PRO A 309 -16.36 18.38 -11.67
N GLU A 310 -16.95 19.53 -11.99
CA GLU A 310 -17.28 20.56 -10.98
C GLU A 310 -18.60 20.28 -10.25
N ASN A 311 -19.55 19.61 -10.91
CA ASN A 311 -20.81 19.17 -10.33
C ASN A 311 -21.39 18.01 -11.15
N PRO A 312 -21.09 16.75 -10.79
CA PRO A 312 -21.52 15.60 -11.57
C PRO A 312 -23.04 15.41 -11.57
N ALA A 313 -23.74 15.83 -10.51
CA ALA A 313 -25.18 15.64 -10.34
C ALA A 313 -26.01 16.36 -11.42
N ILE A 314 -25.51 17.46 -12.01
CA ILE A 314 -26.20 18.17 -13.12
C ILE A 314 -26.23 17.34 -14.42
N PHE A 315 -25.33 16.36 -14.54
CA PHE A 315 -25.11 15.56 -15.74
C PHE A 315 -25.58 14.11 -15.59
N GLU A 316 -26.36 13.81 -14.54
CA GLU A 316 -27.04 12.52 -14.39
C GLU A 316 -28.24 12.45 -15.36
N GLU A 317 -28.64 11.25 -15.76
CA GLU A 317 -29.69 11.04 -16.78
C GLU A 317 -31.06 11.57 -16.32
N ASP A 318 -31.31 11.54 -15.00
CA ASP A 318 -32.50 12.01 -14.31
C ASP A 318 -32.29 13.35 -13.59
N ALA A 319 -31.19 14.05 -13.87
CA ALA A 319 -30.85 15.32 -13.24
C ALA A 319 -31.93 16.39 -13.51
N GLU A 320 -32.48 16.97 -12.45
CA GLU A 320 -33.38 18.12 -12.56
C GLU A 320 -32.64 19.32 -13.19
N ASP A 321 -33.35 20.10 -14.01
CA ASP A 321 -32.81 21.34 -14.59
C ASP A 321 -32.61 22.45 -13.55
N ILE A 322 -33.13 22.30 -12.33
CA ILE A 322 -33.04 23.32 -11.28
C ILE A 322 -32.60 22.64 -10.00
N GLY A 323 -31.58 23.19 -9.37
CA GLY A 323 -31.05 22.63 -8.15
C GLY A 323 -30.12 23.60 -7.42
N PHE A 324 -29.35 23.05 -6.50
CA PHE A 324 -28.33 23.80 -5.78
C PHE A 324 -27.15 22.90 -5.41
N GLU A 325 -26.02 23.53 -5.13
CA GLU A 325 -24.80 22.91 -4.65
C GLU A 325 -24.34 23.67 -3.40
N MET A 326 -23.86 22.95 -2.38
CA MET A 326 -23.47 23.52 -1.08
C MET A 326 -21.97 23.40 -0.79
N SER A 327 -21.28 22.53 -1.51
CA SER A 327 -19.90 22.09 -1.21
C SER A 327 -19.00 22.00 -2.45
N GLY A 328 -19.43 22.56 -3.58
CA GLY A 328 -18.67 22.52 -4.83
C GLY A 328 -17.44 23.46 -4.83
N PRO A 329 -16.51 23.29 -5.79
CA PRO A 329 -15.32 24.15 -5.95
C PRO A 329 -15.65 25.62 -6.21
N ARG A 330 -16.91 25.93 -6.58
CA ARG A 330 -17.42 27.29 -6.79
C ARG A 330 -18.20 27.85 -5.58
N GLY A 331 -18.16 27.15 -4.44
CA GLY A 331 -18.92 27.49 -3.24
C GLY A 331 -20.41 27.11 -3.37
N GLN A 332 -21.24 27.77 -2.57
CA GLN A 332 -22.69 27.54 -2.56
C GLN A 332 -23.38 28.29 -3.70
N TYR A 333 -24.25 27.61 -4.46
CA TYR A 333 -25.03 28.26 -5.51
C TYR A 333 -26.31 27.51 -5.82
N ALA A 334 -27.35 28.23 -6.22
CA ALA A 334 -28.50 27.68 -6.91
C ALA A 334 -28.30 27.83 -8.42
N TYR A 335 -28.83 26.91 -9.20
CA TYR A 335 -28.68 26.92 -10.65
C TYR A 335 -29.98 26.58 -11.36
N LYS A 336 -30.06 27.05 -12.59
CA LYS A 336 -31.02 26.58 -13.60
C LYS A 336 -30.25 26.24 -14.87
N VAL A 337 -30.33 24.99 -15.30
CA VAL A 337 -29.76 24.48 -16.55
C VAL A 337 -30.55 25.08 -17.71
N LEU A 338 -29.82 25.76 -18.60
CA LEU A 338 -30.35 26.29 -19.85
C LEU A 338 -30.12 25.29 -20.98
N GLU A 339 -28.97 24.63 -20.99
CA GLU A 339 -28.57 23.70 -22.03
C GLU A 339 -27.47 22.76 -21.53
N ARG A 340 -27.55 21.46 -21.83
CA ARG A 340 -26.46 20.50 -21.66
C ARG A 340 -25.81 20.26 -23.01
N MET A 341 -24.53 20.58 -23.12
CA MET A 341 -23.73 20.35 -24.32
C MET A 341 -22.99 19.02 -24.16
N PRO A 342 -23.23 18.04 -25.05
CA PRO A 342 -22.54 16.76 -24.99
C PRO A 342 -21.03 16.98 -25.23
N PRO A 343 -20.19 16.02 -24.81
CA PRO A 343 -18.76 16.11 -25.06
C PRO A 343 -18.50 16.11 -26.58
N GLU A 344 -17.76 17.10 -27.05
CA GLU A 344 -17.39 17.25 -28.47
C GLU A 344 -15.90 16.99 -28.67
N PRO A 345 -15.49 16.26 -29.73
CA PRO A 345 -14.07 16.10 -30.03
C PRO A 345 -13.43 17.45 -30.37
N LEU A 346 -12.26 17.72 -29.79
CA LEU A 346 -11.46 18.90 -30.11
C LEU A 346 -10.93 18.78 -31.54
N GLU A 347 -11.12 19.80 -32.37
CA GLU A 347 -10.57 19.78 -33.73
C GLU A 347 -9.03 19.61 -33.71
N LEU A 348 -8.53 18.70 -34.57
CA LEU A 348 -7.10 18.42 -34.72
C LEU A 348 -6.36 19.53 -35.49
N ASN A 349 -6.37 20.73 -34.89
CA ASN A 349 -5.73 21.93 -35.38
C ASN A 349 -4.21 21.92 -35.10
N ARG A 350 -3.50 22.93 -35.62
CA ARG A 350 -2.04 23.01 -35.46
C ARG A 350 -1.57 23.00 -33.99
N PRO A 351 -2.17 23.77 -33.06
CA PRO A 351 -1.85 23.67 -31.63
C PRO A 351 -1.96 22.26 -31.07
N LEU A 352 -3.08 21.56 -31.32
CA LEU A 352 -3.30 20.21 -30.80
C LEU A 352 -2.33 19.20 -31.43
N ARG A 353 -2.05 19.31 -32.73
CA ARG A 353 -1.02 18.49 -33.40
C ARG A 353 0.36 18.69 -32.78
N ARG A 354 0.74 19.92 -32.42
CA ARG A 354 2.01 20.22 -31.73
C ARG A 354 2.06 19.62 -30.33
N GLU A 355 0.96 19.67 -29.58
CA GLU A 355 0.87 19.04 -28.26
C GLU A 355 1.05 17.52 -28.36
N ILE A 356 0.33 16.87 -29.27
CA ILE A 356 0.44 15.43 -29.52
C ILE A 356 1.85 15.07 -29.98
N ALA A 357 2.43 15.82 -30.92
CA ALA A 357 3.80 15.60 -31.37
C ALA A 357 4.81 15.66 -30.22
N SER A 358 4.73 16.69 -29.38
CA SER A 358 5.58 16.83 -28.18
C SER A 358 5.40 15.68 -27.21
N HIS A 359 4.16 15.22 -27.00
CA HIS A 359 3.88 14.04 -26.18
C HIS A 359 4.50 12.77 -26.77
N LEU A 360 4.28 12.49 -28.05
CA LEU A 360 4.82 11.31 -28.73
C LEU A 360 6.35 11.29 -28.71
N MET A 361 7.00 12.42 -28.96
CA MET A 361 8.45 12.57 -28.88
C MET A 361 8.97 12.20 -27.48
N ARG A 362 8.33 12.75 -26.43
CA ARG A 362 8.67 12.44 -25.04
C ARG A 362 8.47 10.98 -24.71
N THR A 363 7.38 10.37 -25.16
CA THR A 363 7.05 8.98 -24.85
C THR A 363 7.98 7.99 -25.56
N ARG A 364 8.35 8.23 -26.83
CA ARG A 364 9.15 7.30 -27.65
C ARG A 364 10.63 7.19 -27.24
N GLY A 365 11.21 8.20 -26.60
CA GLY A 365 12.61 8.13 -26.16
C GLY A 365 13.17 9.48 -25.72
N VAL A 366 14.50 9.56 -25.70
CA VAL A 366 15.23 10.81 -25.44
C VAL A 366 15.19 11.70 -26.67
N VAL A 367 14.70 12.93 -26.51
CA VAL A 367 14.66 13.93 -27.58
C VAL A 367 16.09 14.43 -27.91
N ASP A 368 16.36 14.73 -29.18
CA ASP A 368 17.68 15.17 -29.66
C ASP A 368 18.21 16.44 -28.97
N SER A 369 17.35 17.41 -28.66
CA SER A 369 17.74 18.59 -27.88
C SER A 369 18.13 18.24 -26.44
N ALA A 370 17.46 17.29 -25.80
CA ALA A 370 17.86 16.80 -24.49
C ALA A 370 19.21 16.05 -24.56
N ARG A 371 19.39 15.21 -25.60
CA ARG A 371 20.66 14.51 -25.85
C ARG A 371 21.84 15.47 -26.01
N ARG A 372 21.71 16.46 -26.90
CA ARG A 372 22.74 17.49 -27.14
C ARG A 372 23.03 18.33 -25.90
N ARG A 373 22.01 18.59 -25.08
CA ARG A 373 22.19 19.36 -23.83
C ARG A 373 23.02 18.58 -22.81
N LEU A 374 22.86 17.26 -22.72
CA LEU A 374 23.55 16.41 -21.75
C LEU A 374 24.89 15.84 -22.25
N GLU A 375 25.19 15.93 -23.55
CA GLU A 375 26.45 15.46 -24.14
C GLU A 375 27.71 16.06 -23.47
N PRO A 376 27.77 17.37 -23.13
CA PRO A 376 28.94 17.92 -22.42
C PRO A 376 29.14 17.31 -21.02
N ALA A 377 28.06 16.95 -20.32
CA ALA A 377 28.15 16.31 -19.01
C ALA A 377 28.77 14.91 -19.11
N LEU A 378 28.41 14.12 -20.13
CA LEU A 378 29.08 12.84 -20.42
C LEU A 378 30.57 13.02 -20.66
N GLY A 379 30.94 14.00 -21.49
CA GLY A 379 32.33 14.31 -21.78
C GLY A 379 33.14 14.78 -20.56
N ILE A 380 32.50 15.36 -19.54
CA ILE A 380 33.15 15.67 -18.25
C ILE A 380 33.34 14.38 -17.44
N MET A 381 32.29 13.57 -17.29
CA MET A 381 32.32 12.32 -16.52
C MET A 381 33.39 11.34 -17.05
N GLU A 382 33.58 11.26 -18.37
CA GLU A 382 34.56 10.37 -19.02
C GLU A 382 36.03 10.71 -18.75
N LYS A 383 36.34 11.95 -18.33
CA LYS A 383 37.73 12.35 -18.02
C LYS A 383 38.28 11.70 -16.76
N PHE A 384 37.40 11.23 -15.88
CA PHE A 384 37.79 10.64 -14.60
C PHE A 384 38.32 9.21 -14.80
N PRO A 385 39.28 8.77 -13.96
CA PRO A 385 39.91 7.47 -14.11
C PRO A 385 38.89 6.33 -14.01
N THR A 386 39.15 5.26 -14.76
CA THR A 386 38.37 4.01 -14.75
C THR A 386 39.12 2.92 -13.97
N ASP A 387 38.57 1.71 -13.97
CA ASP A 387 39.10 0.48 -13.35
C ASP A 387 38.99 0.37 -11.82
N LYS A 388 38.84 1.49 -11.11
CA LYS A 388 38.69 1.53 -9.65
C LYS A 388 37.61 2.51 -9.22
N ALA A 389 37.11 2.35 -8.00
CA ALA A 389 36.24 3.32 -7.36
C ALA A 389 36.96 4.68 -7.25
N LEU A 390 36.22 5.77 -7.49
CA LEU A 390 36.73 7.12 -7.32
C LEU A 390 36.82 7.46 -5.83
N SER A 391 37.84 8.22 -5.45
CA SER A 391 37.90 8.78 -4.09
C SER A 391 36.88 9.90 -3.92
N ASP A 392 36.50 10.20 -2.67
CA ASP A 392 35.59 11.32 -2.37
C ASP A 392 36.07 12.64 -2.99
N ALA A 393 37.38 12.95 -2.92
CA ALA A 393 37.93 14.16 -3.53
C ALA A 393 37.77 14.19 -5.06
N GLN A 394 37.86 13.04 -5.73
CA GLN A 394 37.62 12.94 -7.18
C GLN A 394 36.14 13.10 -7.51
N ILE A 395 35.26 12.52 -6.72
CA ILE A 395 33.81 12.67 -6.85
C ILE A 395 33.42 14.14 -6.70
N GLU A 396 33.89 14.81 -5.66
CA GLU A 396 33.64 16.24 -5.43
C GLU A 396 34.19 17.13 -6.57
N THR A 397 35.37 16.79 -7.09
CA THR A 397 35.93 17.49 -8.26
C THR A 397 35.03 17.32 -9.48
N MET A 398 34.54 16.11 -9.74
CA MET A 398 33.63 15.83 -10.85
C MET A 398 32.31 16.59 -10.72
N VAL A 399 31.69 16.57 -9.53
CA VAL A 399 30.46 17.32 -9.24
C VAL A 399 30.70 18.81 -9.47
N THR A 400 31.79 19.37 -8.93
CA THR A 400 32.17 20.78 -9.13
C THR A 400 32.38 21.13 -10.60
N GLU A 401 33.03 20.27 -11.40
CA GLU A 401 33.19 20.50 -12.84
C GLU A 401 31.84 20.50 -13.60
N LEU A 402 30.92 19.61 -13.23
CA LEU A 402 29.57 19.53 -13.81
C LEU A 402 28.75 20.79 -13.45
N GLU A 403 28.79 21.21 -12.19
CA GLU A 403 28.11 22.41 -11.72
C GLU A 403 28.66 23.68 -12.38
N ASN A 404 29.98 23.80 -12.52
CA ASN A 404 30.62 24.90 -13.25
C ASN A 404 30.24 24.94 -14.75
N ALA A 405 29.87 23.78 -15.33
CA ALA A 405 29.33 23.69 -16.68
C ALA A 405 27.81 23.97 -16.76
N GLY A 406 27.17 24.28 -15.62
CA GLY A 406 25.76 24.64 -15.53
C GLY A 406 24.80 23.47 -15.37
N PHE A 407 25.29 22.29 -14.97
CA PHE A 407 24.47 21.11 -14.71
C PHE A 407 24.14 20.98 -13.22
N GLU A 408 22.95 20.46 -12.92
CA GLU A 408 22.61 19.99 -11.58
C GLU A 408 23.13 18.55 -11.44
N ALA A 409 24.20 18.38 -10.67
CA ALA A 409 24.83 17.09 -10.42
C ALA A 409 24.57 16.62 -9.00
N VAL A 410 24.19 15.37 -8.84
CA VAL A 410 23.88 14.75 -7.55
C VAL A 410 24.73 13.50 -7.38
N ARG A 411 25.46 13.42 -6.27
CA ARG A 411 26.06 12.16 -5.78
C ARG A 411 24.97 11.38 -5.05
N SER A 412 24.68 10.16 -5.50
CA SER A 412 23.77 9.28 -4.76
C SER A 412 24.46 8.69 -3.52
N GLU A 413 23.67 8.28 -2.54
CA GLU A 413 24.13 7.28 -1.57
C GLU A 413 24.19 5.89 -2.23
N PRO A 414 24.86 4.89 -1.62
CA PRO A 414 24.82 3.52 -2.11
C PRO A 414 23.39 2.99 -2.19
N PHE A 415 23.01 2.40 -3.33
CA PHE A 415 21.70 1.78 -3.51
C PHE A 415 21.83 0.41 -4.16
N SER A 416 20.86 -0.46 -3.87
CA SER A 416 20.79 -1.81 -4.42
C SER A 416 20.45 -1.79 -5.91
N LEU A 417 21.21 -2.56 -6.70
CA LEU A 417 20.94 -2.78 -8.12
C LEU A 417 19.76 -3.71 -8.39
N ARG A 418 19.28 -4.43 -7.36
CA ARG A 418 18.10 -5.32 -7.42
C ARG A 418 16.90 -4.75 -6.64
N GLY A 419 16.99 -3.50 -6.19
CA GLY A 419 15.95 -2.84 -5.40
C GLY A 419 14.76 -2.35 -6.24
N GLN A 420 13.88 -1.56 -5.60
CA GLN A 420 12.65 -1.00 -6.17
C GLN A 420 12.86 0.13 -7.19
N GLY A 421 14.06 0.29 -7.76
CA GLY A 421 14.37 1.36 -8.71
C GLY A 421 14.56 2.75 -8.06
N ILE A 422 14.70 2.85 -6.74
CA ILE A 422 14.93 4.11 -6.03
C ILE A 422 16.43 4.39 -5.94
N VAL A 423 16.84 5.56 -6.43
CA VAL A 423 18.20 6.08 -6.31
C VAL A 423 18.19 7.25 -5.30
N PRO A 424 18.87 7.13 -4.14
CA PRO A 424 18.93 8.21 -3.15
C PRO A 424 19.42 9.53 -3.76
N GLY A 425 18.74 10.63 -3.46
CA GLY A 425 18.99 11.96 -4.03
C GLY A 425 18.38 12.22 -5.41
N VAL A 426 18.01 11.16 -6.16
CA VAL A 426 17.38 11.28 -7.48
C VAL A 426 15.88 10.93 -7.45
N GLY A 427 15.51 9.96 -6.62
CA GLY A 427 14.15 9.44 -6.51
C GLY A 427 13.95 8.14 -7.29
N LEU A 428 12.71 7.86 -7.68
CA LEU A 428 12.34 6.63 -8.38
C LEU A 428 12.67 6.73 -9.88
N ALA A 429 13.71 6.00 -10.29
CA ALA A 429 14.33 6.03 -11.61
C ALA A 429 14.75 4.61 -12.05
N GLU A 430 13.76 3.77 -12.35
CA GLU A 430 13.94 2.33 -12.64
C GLU A 430 14.90 2.08 -13.81
N GLU A 431 14.79 2.84 -14.89
CA GLU A 431 15.65 2.72 -16.07
C GLU A 431 17.11 3.11 -15.77
N VAL A 432 17.33 4.03 -14.82
CA VAL A 432 18.68 4.39 -14.34
C VAL A 432 19.29 3.23 -13.56
N VAL A 433 18.53 2.57 -12.67
CA VAL A 433 19.01 1.39 -11.94
C VAL A 433 19.31 0.24 -12.89
N ALA A 434 18.41 -0.04 -13.84
CA ALA A 434 18.59 -1.09 -14.84
C ALA A 434 19.82 -0.86 -15.72
N ALA A 435 20.05 0.38 -16.17
CA ALA A 435 21.24 0.73 -16.92
C ALA A 435 22.52 0.63 -16.06
N THR A 436 22.46 1.06 -14.79
CA THR A 436 23.58 0.93 -13.84
C THR A 436 24.00 -0.52 -13.64
N ALA A 437 23.06 -1.47 -13.60
CA ALA A 437 23.37 -2.89 -13.42
C ALA A 437 24.29 -3.46 -14.52
N SER A 438 24.26 -2.86 -15.72
CA SER A 438 25.12 -3.24 -16.85
C SER A 438 26.49 -2.56 -16.84
N LEU A 439 26.69 -1.55 -16.00
CA LEU A 439 27.96 -0.81 -15.90
C LEU A 439 28.99 -1.55 -15.05
N THR A 440 30.25 -1.29 -15.34
CA THR A 440 31.40 -1.81 -14.59
C THR A 440 32.37 -0.68 -14.28
N LEU A 441 33.27 -0.82 -13.31
CA LEU A 441 34.27 0.24 -13.07
C LEU A 441 35.20 0.47 -14.27
N LYS A 442 35.27 -0.48 -15.22
CA LYS A 442 36.01 -0.34 -16.50
C LYS A 442 35.25 0.48 -17.55
N SER A 443 33.93 0.41 -17.52
CA SER A 443 33.02 1.18 -18.36
C SER A 443 31.91 1.76 -17.45
N PRO A 444 32.25 2.78 -16.65
CA PRO A 444 31.39 3.23 -15.55
C PRO A 444 30.40 4.31 -15.97
N THR A 445 30.53 4.90 -17.16
CA THR A 445 29.64 5.94 -17.66
C THR A 445 28.67 5.32 -18.68
N VAL A 446 27.41 5.76 -18.70
CA VAL A 446 26.47 5.37 -19.75
C VAL A 446 26.88 5.97 -21.10
N ASP A 447 26.78 5.19 -22.18
CA ASP A 447 27.16 5.64 -23.53
C ASP A 447 26.20 6.69 -24.11
N ALA A 448 24.97 6.75 -23.60
CA ALA A 448 23.93 7.67 -24.04
C ALA A 448 23.01 8.06 -22.88
N PRO A 449 22.34 9.22 -22.96
CA PRO A 449 21.36 9.60 -21.96
C PRO A 449 20.23 8.57 -21.83
N VAL A 450 19.83 8.28 -20.60
CA VAL A 450 18.80 7.31 -20.25
C VAL A 450 17.54 8.06 -19.85
N LYS A 451 16.43 7.79 -20.52
CA LYS A 451 15.13 8.33 -20.13
C LYS A 451 14.57 7.48 -18.98
N SER A 452 14.14 8.14 -17.91
CA SER A 452 13.30 7.53 -16.89
C SER A 452 12.14 8.48 -16.62
N ARG A 453 10.92 8.01 -16.88
CA ARG A 453 9.69 8.84 -16.83
C ARG A 453 9.78 10.09 -17.73
N ASP A 454 9.59 11.28 -17.19
CA ASP A 454 9.63 12.56 -17.94
C ASP A 454 11.02 13.20 -17.97
N ASP A 455 11.98 12.65 -17.22
CA ASP A 455 13.34 13.14 -17.11
C ASP A 455 14.32 12.29 -17.93
N VAL A 456 15.48 12.88 -18.22
CA VAL A 456 16.61 12.24 -18.90
C VAL A 456 17.83 12.38 -18.02
N TYR A 457 18.57 11.28 -17.89
CA TYR A 457 19.71 11.19 -17.00
C TYR A 457 20.96 10.84 -17.79
N VAL A 458 22.08 11.45 -17.41
CA VAL A 458 23.42 10.91 -17.69
C VAL A 458 24.10 10.69 -16.37
N PHE A 459 24.82 9.59 -16.23
CA PHE A 459 25.41 9.23 -14.96
C PHE A 459 26.65 8.37 -15.13
N ARG A 460 27.47 8.41 -14.08
CA ARG A 460 28.65 7.58 -13.93
C ARG A 460 28.61 6.85 -12.60
N MET A 461 28.86 5.55 -12.64
CA MET A 461 29.12 4.73 -11.48
C MET A 461 30.49 5.05 -10.90
N VAL A 462 30.50 5.64 -9.72
CA VAL A 462 31.74 6.07 -9.04
C VAL A 462 32.25 5.03 -8.06
N ASP A 463 31.36 4.17 -7.57
CA ASP A 463 31.68 3.03 -6.72
C ASP A 463 30.70 1.89 -6.96
N ARG A 464 31.17 0.66 -6.78
CA ARG A 464 30.35 -0.56 -6.81
C ARG A 464 30.86 -1.51 -5.75
N ARG A 465 29.98 -1.92 -4.85
CA ARG A 465 30.21 -3.01 -3.92
C ARG A 465 29.40 -4.19 -4.40
N SER A 466 30.07 -5.26 -4.82
CA SER A 466 29.40 -6.52 -5.08
C SER A 466 29.29 -7.31 -3.78
N ALA A 467 28.21 -8.06 -3.64
CA ALA A 467 28.08 -8.99 -2.53
C ALA A 467 29.14 -10.10 -2.67
N ASP A 468 29.86 -10.37 -1.60
CA ASP A 468 30.84 -11.43 -1.53
C ASP A 468 30.24 -12.67 -0.84
N ARG A 469 30.47 -13.85 -1.41
CA ARG A 469 29.91 -15.08 -0.86
C ARG A 469 30.62 -15.49 0.43
N ALA A 470 31.91 -15.22 0.57
CA ALA A 470 32.63 -15.55 1.81
C ALA A 470 32.19 -14.64 2.96
N ASP A 471 31.95 -13.36 2.70
CA ASP A 471 31.36 -12.43 3.68
C ASP A 471 29.97 -12.91 4.12
N PHE A 472 29.11 -13.33 3.17
CA PHE A 472 27.82 -13.92 3.50
C PHE A 472 27.95 -15.18 4.35
N GLU A 473 28.80 -16.14 3.99
CA GLU A 473 28.95 -17.36 4.80
C GLU A 473 29.47 -17.05 6.21
N ALA A 474 30.30 -16.00 6.38
CA ALA A 474 30.75 -15.55 7.70
C ALA A 474 29.65 -14.87 8.53
N GLU A 475 28.72 -14.15 7.88
CA GLU A 475 27.63 -13.40 8.52
C GLU A 475 26.27 -14.12 8.48
N ARG A 476 26.21 -15.33 7.89
CA ARG A 476 24.96 -15.98 7.44
C ARG A 476 23.91 -16.09 8.53
N GLU A 477 24.30 -16.58 9.70
CA GLU A 477 23.37 -16.83 10.80
C GLU A 477 22.81 -15.52 11.37
N ALA A 478 23.66 -14.50 11.54
CA ALA A 478 23.23 -13.17 11.99
C ALA A 478 22.35 -12.47 10.94
N PHE A 479 22.65 -12.64 9.65
CA PHE A 479 21.82 -12.14 8.58
C PHE A 479 20.47 -12.85 8.53
N ARG A 480 20.44 -14.19 8.65
CA ARG A 480 19.21 -14.99 8.72
C ARG A 480 18.33 -14.53 9.86
N GLU A 481 18.87 -14.45 11.08
CA GLU A 481 18.12 -14.06 12.27
C GLU A 481 17.53 -12.65 12.11
N SER A 482 18.35 -11.67 11.73
CA SER A 482 17.89 -10.29 11.55
C SER A 482 16.91 -10.10 10.38
N PHE A 483 17.07 -10.87 9.30
CA PHE A 483 16.16 -10.86 8.16
C PHE A 483 14.81 -11.49 8.54
N MET A 484 14.83 -12.66 9.17
CA MET A 484 13.62 -13.36 9.59
C MET A 484 12.87 -12.59 10.67
N ALA A 485 13.56 -12.01 11.67
CA ALA A 485 12.93 -11.19 12.70
C ALA A 485 12.18 -9.98 12.10
N ARG A 486 12.79 -9.27 11.15
CA ARG A 486 12.15 -8.15 10.44
C ARG A 486 10.98 -8.58 9.55
N ASN A 487 10.98 -9.83 9.11
CA ASN A 487 9.97 -10.37 8.19
C ASN A 487 9.04 -11.40 8.85
N ALA A 488 9.08 -11.55 10.18
CA ALA A 488 8.45 -12.68 10.86
C ALA A 488 6.96 -12.78 10.55
N ARG A 489 6.25 -11.65 10.67
CA ARG A 489 4.84 -11.54 10.35
C ARG A 489 4.54 -11.89 8.90
N ARG A 490 5.35 -11.44 7.95
CA ARG A 490 5.18 -11.72 6.51
C ARG A 490 5.33 -13.22 6.24
N PHE A 491 6.38 -13.85 6.79
CA PHE A 491 6.61 -15.28 6.60
C PHE A 491 5.51 -16.14 7.18
N SER A 492 5.04 -15.83 8.40
CA SER A 492 3.93 -16.57 8.99
C SER A 492 2.63 -16.39 8.18
N GLN A 493 2.38 -15.21 7.62
CA GLN A 493 1.24 -14.97 6.74
C GLN A 493 1.34 -15.72 5.40
N GLU A 494 2.51 -15.69 4.76
CA GLU A 494 2.77 -16.44 3.53
C GLU A 494 2.64 -17.95 3.75
N PHE A 495 3.14 -18.45 4.88
CA PHE A 495 3.01 -19.84 5.27
C PHE A 495 1.54 -20.25 5.45
N VAL A 496 0.73 -19.45 6.16
CA VAL A 496 -0.71 -19.71 6.31
C VAL A 496 -1.44 -19.64 4.98
N HIS A 497 -1.13 -18.66 4.13
CA HIS A 497 -1.73 -18.53 2.81
C HIS A 497 -1.43 -19.75 1.94
N LYS A 498 -0.15 -20.15 1.87
CA LYS A 498 0.26 -21.34 1.11
C LYS A 498 -0.40 -22.61 1.63
N THR A 499 -0.44 -22.78 2.95
CA THR A 499 -1.12 -23.93 3.58
C THR A 499 -2.62 -23.95 3.25
N ARG A 500 -3.25 -22.77 3.21
CA ARG A 500 -4.65 -22.61 2.82
C ARG A 500 -4.91 -23.07 1.39
N GLU A 501 -4.03 -22.69 0.46
CA GLU A 501 -4.11 -23.12 -0.95
C GLU A 501 -3.86 -24.63 -1.10
N ASP A 502 -2.75 -25.12 -0.52
CA ASP A 502 -2.32 -26.52 -0.63
C ASP A 502 -3.37 -27.50 -0.07
N ARG A 503 -4.10 -27.10 1.00
CA ARG A 503 -5.11 -27.92 1.69
C ARG A 503 -6.55 -27.57 1.34
N ASN A 504 -6.78 -26.70 0.35
CA ASN A 504 -8.09 -26.24 -0.08
C ASN A 504 -8.95 -25.69 1.08
N ILE A 505 -8.35 -24.93 1.99
CA ILE A 505 -9.05 -24.39 3.16
C ILE A 505 -9.97 -23.24 2.73
N THR A 506 -11.26 -23.40 3.03
CA THR A 506 -12.31 -22.41 2.79
C THR A 506 -12.80 -21.82 4.10
N VAL A 507 -13.17 -20.53 4.07
CA VAL A 507 -13.70 -19.79 5.22
C VAL A 507 -15.10 -19.33 4.88
N ASP A 508 -16.08 -19.71 5.70
CA ASP A 508 -17.47 -19.27 5.62
C ASP A 508 -17.82 -18.45 6.85
N LEU A 509 -18.01 -17.13 6.65
CA LEU A 509 -18.36 -16.21 7.72
C LEU A 509 -19.87 -16.12 7.96
N GLU A 510 -20.70 -16.80 7.15
CA GLU A 510 -22.15 -16.71 7.27
C GLU A 510 -22.68 -17.21 8.63
N PRO A 511 -22.23 -18.36 9.17
CA PRO A 511 -22.64 -18.78 10.52
C PRO A 511 -22.26 -17.76 11.60
N VAL A 512 -21.10 -17.12 11.45
CA VAL A 512 -20.62 -16.08 12.37
C VAL A 512 -21.50 -14.83 12.30
N ARG A 513 -21.88 -14.40 11.09
CA ARG A 513 -22.77 -13.24 10.88
C ARG A 513 -24.18 -13.49 11.38
N GLN A 514 -24.69 -14.71 11.28
CA GLN A 514 -25.99 -15.08 11.83
C GLN A 514 -25.96 -15.07 13.36
N ARG A 515 -24.87 -15.56 13.96
CA ARG A 515 -24.68 -15.54 15.42
C ARG A 515 -24.45 -14.13 15.98
N TYR A 516 -23.72 -13.30 15.24
CA TYR A 516 -23.36 -11.94 15.60
C TYR A 516 -23.73 -10.98 14.45
N PRO A 517 -25.00 -10.56 14.35
CA PRO A 517 -25.46 -9.70 13.27
C PRO A 517 -24.66 -8.40 13.19
N LEU A 518 -24.28 -8.00 11.98
CA LEU A 518 -23.51 -6.78 11.76
C LEU A 518 -24.24 -5.55 12.32
N MET A 519 -23.49 -4.59 12.84
CA MET A 519 -24.03 -3.29 13.22
C MET A 519 -24.57 -2.56 12.00
N SER A 520 -25.69 -1.86 12.18
CA SER A 520 -26.13 -0.84 11.24
C SER A 520 -25.07 0.28 11.12
N LYS A 521 -25.12 1.06 10.03
CA LYS A 521 -24.19 2.18 9.84
C LYS A 521 -24.25 3.19 11.00
N GLU A 522 -25.44 3.43 11.56
CA GLU A 522 -25.65 4.35 12.68
C GLU A 522 -25.07 3.80 13.99
N GLU A 523 -25.33 2.53 14.30
CA GLU A 523 -24.73 1.85 15.46
C GLU A 523 -23.20 1.83 15.35
N GLN A 524 -22.67 1.54 14.15
CA GLN A 524 -21.22 1.54 13.93
C GLN A 524 -20.62 2.95 14.13
N ALA A 525 -21.27 4.00 13.64
CA ALA A 525 -20.82 5.38 13.85
C ALA A 525 -20.86 5.77 15.33
N ALA A 526 -21.92 5.39 16.06
CA ALA A 526 -22.03 5.63 17.50
C ALA A 526 -20.96 4.87 18.29
N PHE A 527 -20.72 3.60 17.96
CA PHE A 527 -19.68 2.79 18.58
C PHE A 527 -18.28 3.37 18.35
N MET A 528 -17.96 3.79 17.12
CA MET A 528 -16.67 4.44 16.83
C MET A 528 -16.52 5.79 17.56
N ALA A 529 -17.60 6.55 17.73
CA ALA A 529 -17.59 7.79 18.51
C ALA A 529 -17.34 7.51 20.01
N GLU A 530 -17.95 6.46 20.56
CA GLU A 530 -17.74 6.00 21.95
C GLU A 530 -16.29 5.56 22.17
N GLN A 531 -15.73 4.76 21.26
CA GLN A 531 -14.32 4.32 21.32
C GLN A 531 -13.33 5.50 21.23
N ASN A 532 -13.62 6.50 20.40
CA ASN A 532 -12.80 7.70 20.29
C ASN A 532 -12.95 8.66 21.49
N ALA A 533 -14.06 8.58 22.22
CA ALA A 533 -14.31 9.38 23.41
C ALA A 533 -13.78 8.73 24.70
N ALA A 534 -13.50 7.42 24.68
CA ALA A 534 -12.89 6.72 25.80
C ALA A 534 -11.54 7.39 26.14
N PRO A 535 -11.26 7.69 27.43
CA PRO A 535 -9.98 8.25 27.83
C PRO A 535 -8.88 7.32 27.33
N GLN A 536 -8.00 7.80 26.46
CA GLN A 536 -6.80 7.05 26.15
C GLN A 536 -6.07 6.83 27.48
N PRO A 537 -5.67 5.58 27.82
CA PRO A 537 -4.90 5.33 29.02
C PRO A 537 -3.73 6.32 29.00
N ALA A 538 -3.64 7.16 30.04
CA ALA A 538 -2.62 8.19 30.13
C ALA A 538 -1.30 7.56 29.74
N ASP A 539 -0.64 8.11 28.70
CA ASP A 539 0.55 7.52 28.09
C ASP A 539 1.42 6.95 29.22
N ALA A 540 1.54 5.61 29.25
CA ALA A 540 2.39 4.95 30.22
C ALA A 540 3.71 5.68 30.16
N PRO A 541 4.24 6.19 31.29
CA PRO A 541 5.33 7.16 31.32
C PRO A 541 6.37 6.67 30.33
N SER A 542 6.47 7.39 29.20
CA SER A 542 7.35 6.99 28.13
C SER A 542 8.68 6.71 28.79
N ASN A 543 9.19 5.49 28.64
CA ASN A 543 10.55 5.16 29.03
C ASN A 543 11.45 6.06 28.19
N GLU A 544 11.58 7.33 28.58
CA GLU A 544 12.59 8.23 28.11
C GLU A 544 13.87 7.46 28.36
N PRO A 545 14.61 7.08 27.30
CA PRO A 545 15.87 6.38 27.49
C PRO A 545 16.67 7.24 28.44
N ALA A 546 17.03 6.66 29.59
CA ALA A 546 17.79 7.35 30.62
C ALA A 546 18.92 8.13 29.93
N PRO A 547 19.11 9.43 30.25
CA PRO A 547 20.12 10.24 29.61
C PRO A 547 21.44 9.46 29.64
N GLN A 548 21.95 9.11 28.46
CA GLN A 548 23.23 8.44 28.34
C GLN A 548 24.29 9.40 28.88
N ASP A 549 24.72 9.09 30.10
CA ASP A 549 25.70 9.87 30.83
C ASP A 549 27.06 9.73 30.13
N GLY A 550 27.54 10.83 29.55
CA GLY A 550 28.95 11.07 29.27
C GLY A 550 29.62 10.26 28.16
N SER A 551 29.32 10.56 26.90
CA SER A 551 30.34 10.47 25.83
C SER A 551 30.66 11.89 25.35
N GLU A 552 31.91 12.32 25.59
CA GLU A 552 32.47 13.60 25.15
C GLU A 552 32.26 13.81 23.64
N ALA A 553 31.27 14.64 23.30
CA ALA A 553 31.09 15.17 21.97
C ALA A 553 32.08 16.32 21.77
N THR A 554 33.09 16.09 20.94
CA THR A 554 33.91 17.13 20.32
C THR A 554 33.01 18.04 19.49
N ALA A 555 32.86 19.28 19.95
CA ALA A 555 32.09 20.32 19.28
C ALA A 555 32.64 20.59 17.87
N GLN A 556 31.85 20.28 16.84
CA GLN A 556 31.99 20.88 15.52
C GLN A 556 31.20 22.21 15.49
N PRO A 557 31.80 23.34 15.08
CA PRO A 557 31.09 24.60 14.96
C PRO A 557 30.20 24.61 13.70
N SER A 558 28.93 24.94 13.90
CA SER A 558 27.96 25.21 12.84
C SER A 558 28.40 26.41 11.97
N PRO A 559 28.26 26.34 10.63
CA PRO A 559 28.47 27.49 9.78
C PRO A 559 27.23 28.40 9.81
N THR A 560 27.46 29.66 10.17
CA THR A 560 26.55 30.78 10.03
C THR A 560 26.18 30.98 8.57
N SER A 561 24.87 30.92 8.27
CA SER A 561 24.32 31.33 6.99
C SER A 561 24.18 32.86 6.96
N GLU A 562 25.11 33.55 6.31
CA GLU A 562 24.85 34.83 5.67
C GLU A 562 24.60 34.57 4.18
N ARG A 563 23.34 34.73 3.76
CA ARG A 563 22.94 35.27 2.46
C ARG A 563 21.46 35.66 2.48
#